data_AF-A0A937DBR5-F1
#
_entry.id   AF-A0A937DBR5-F1
#
_cell.length_a   1.000
_cell.length_b   1.000
_cell.length_c   1.000
_cell.angle_alpha   90.00
_cell.angle_beta   90.00
_cell.angle_gamma   90.00
#
_symmetry.space_group_name_H-M   'P 1'
#
loop_
_entity.id
_entity.type
_entity.pdbx_description
1 polymer ?
#
loop_
_entity_poly.entity_id
_entity_poly.type
_entity_poly.pdbx_seq_one_letter_code
_entity_poly.pdbx_strand_id
1 'polypeptide(L)'
;MDSIVEVLNSIKQRPAMYIGRDSISCLKAFLDGWYFRNPTGVVDTDVMNKFQDWTEKKYSTKSSKSWSDILLYNSQDESKALELFFKDFDEFIDNHKLDG
;
A
#
# COMPACT_ATOMS: atom_id res chain seq x y z
N MET A 1 11.86 -6.06 10.90
CA MET A 1 10.47 -5.79 10.51
C MET A 1 10.04 -6.99 9.72
N ASP A 2 9.05 -7.70 10.23
CA ASP A 2 8.41 -8.84 9.57
C ASP A 2 6.90 -8.58 9.36
N SER A 3 6.48 -7.31 9.56
CA SER A 3 5.12 -6.81 9.29
C SER A 3 5.15 -5.80 8.14
N ILE A 4 4.22 -5.95 7.21
CA ILE A 4 3.96 -5.01 6.12
C ILE A 4 3.53 -3.65 6.69
N VAL A 5 2.68 -3.63 7.72
CA VAL A 5 2.23 -2.38 8.37
C VAL A 5 3.41 -1.61 8.96
N GLU A 6 4.33 -2.27 9.67
CA GLU A 6 5.54 -1.64 10.22
C GLU A 6 6.44 -1.04 9.12
N VAL A 7 6.61 -1.78 8.03
CA VAL A 7 7.39 -1.33 6.88
C VAL A 7 6.75 -0.11 6.23
N LEU A 8 5.45 -0.15 5.98
CA LEU A 8 4.71 0.98 5.40
C LEU A 8 4.79 2.23 6.28
N ASN A 9 4.66 2.07 7.61
CA ASN A 9 4.84 3.17 8.55
C ASN A 9 6.25 3.77 8.49
N SER A 10 7.28 2.93 8.31
CA SER A 10 8.67 3.40 8.17
C SER A 10 8.89 4.16 6.86
N ILE A 11 8.37 3.63 5.75
CA ILE A 11 8.47 4.28 4.43
C ILE A 11 7.74 5.62 4.44
N LYS A 12 6.53 5.69 5.01
CA LYS A 12 5.72 6.91 5.09
C LYS A 12 6.48 8.10 5.70
N GLN A 13 7.33 7.85 6.70
CA GLN A 13 8.12 8.91 7.35
C GLN A 13 9.21 9.48 6.43
N ARG A 14 9.80 8.65 5.56
CA ARG A 14 10.95 9.03 4.71
C ARG A 14 10.95 8.27 3.37
N PRO A 15 9.97 8.47 2.46
CA PRO A 15 9.79 7.57 1.32
C PRO A 15 11.04 7.47 0.43
N ALA A 16 11.64 8.61 0.07
CA ALA A 16 12.85 8.65 -0.75
C ALA A 16 14.04 7.83 -0.19
N MET A 17 14.13 7.60 1.12
CA MET A 17 15.19 6.77 1.72
C MET A 17 15.02 5.28 1.39
N TYR A 18 13.78 4.82 1.23
CA TYR A 18 13.47 3.41 0.99
C TYR A 18 13.24 3.10 -0.48
N ILE A 19 12.55 4.01 -1.19
CA ILE A 19 12.08 3.78 -2.56
C ILE A 19 12.67 4.76 -3.59
N GLY A 20 13.66 5.57 -3.18
CA GLY A 20 14.48 6.44 -4.03
C GLY A 20 13.79 7.73 -4.51
N ARG A 21 12.46 7.73 -4.62
CA ARG A 21 11.63 8.89 -4.99
C ARG A 21 10.18 8.68 -4.55
N ASP A 22 9.43 9.77 -4.50
CA ASP A 22 8.00 9.73 -4.17
C ASP A 22 7.20 9.20 -5.37
N SER A 23 7.02 7.88 -5.42
CA SER A 23 6.32 7.19 -6.51
C SER A 23 5.58 5.96 -5.99
N ILE A 24 4.29 5.88 -6.31
CA ILE A 24 3.47 4.71 -5.98
C ILE A 24 3.96 3.44 -6.68
N SER A 25 4.46 3.56 -7.91
CA SER A 25 5.06 2.45 -8.64
C SER A 25 6.32 1.93 -7.95
N CYS A 26 7.18 2.83 -7.44
CA CYS A 26 8.36 2.45 -6.65
C CYS A 26 7.97 1.78 -5.32
N LEU A 27 6.93 2.26 -4.65
CA LEU A 27 6.40 1.62 -3.45
C LEU A 27 5.91 0.19 -3.73
N LYS A 28 5.10 0.00 -4.78
CA LYS A 28 4.60 -1.33 -5.16
C LYS A 28 5.74 -2.32 -5.41
N ALA A 29 6.72 -1.92 -6.23
CA ALA A 29 7.88 -2.75 -6.53
C ALA A 29 8.70 -3.09 -5.27
N PHE A 30 8.88 -2.13 -4.37
CA PHE A 30 9.55 -2.35 -3.09
C PHE A 30 8.80 -3.37 -2.23
N LEU A 31 7.49 -3.22 -2.05
CA LEU A 31 6.68 -4.11 -1.22
C LEU A 31 6.66 -5.53 -1.75
N ASP A 32 6.52 -5.71 -3.07
CA ASP A 32 6.58 -7.03 -3.70
C ASP A 32 7.93 -7.70 -3.42
N GLY A 33 9.04 -7.01 -3.68
CA GLY A 33 10.38 -7.53 -3.43
C GLY A 33 10.63 -7.82 -1.95
N TRP A 34 10.15 -6.93 -1.07
CA TRP A 34 10.26 -7.09 0.37
C TRP A 34 9.51 -8.33 0.87
N TYR A 35 8.29 -8.59 0.36
CA TYR A 35 7.51 -9.78 0.67
C TYR A 35 8.19 -11.06 0.16
N PHE A 36 8.63 -11.07 -1.11
CA PHE A 36 9.28 -12.23 -1.72
C PHE A 36 10.64 -12.59 -1.12
N ARG A 37 11.28 -11.69 -0.37
CA ARG A 37 12.49 -11.99 0.41
C ARG A 37 12.26 -13.13 1.41
N ASN A 38 11.10 -13.16 2.09
CA ASN A 38 10.77 -14.19 3.08
C ASN A 38 9.25 -14.32 3.30
N PRO A 39 8.50 -14.91 2.37
CA PRO A 39 7.03 -14.98 2.45
C PRO A 39 6.50 -15.67 3.71
N THR A 40 7.20 -16.69 4.19
CA THR A 40 6.83 -17.48 5.37
C THR A 40 7.09 -16.77 6.69
N GLY A 41 7.89 -15.70 6.70
CA GLY A 41 8.20 -14.92 7.88
C GLY A 41 7.29 -13.71 8.10
N VAL A 42 6.49 -13.34 7.10
CA VAL A 42 5.64 -12.15 7.18
C VAL A 42 4.40 -12.45 8.03
N VAL A 43 4.12 -11.62 9.04
CA VAL A 43 3.08 -11.89 10.05
C VAL A 43 1.68 -11.42 9.65
N ASP A 44 1.59 -10.49 8.71
CA ASP A 44 0.36 -9.80 8.29
C ASP A 44 0.16 -9.89 6.76
N THR A 45 0.49 -11.04 6.16
CA THR A 45 0.49 -11.28 4.70
C THR A 45 -0.79 -10.89 3.98
N ASP A 46 -1.94 -11.01 4.65
CA ASP A 46 -3.25 -10.76 4.06
C ASP A 46 -3.64 -9.26 4.02
N VAL A 47 -2.87 -8.39 4.69
CA VAL A 47 -3.21 -6.96 4.80
C VAL A 47 -3.31 -6.27 3.44
N MET A 48 -2.43 -6.62 2.49
CA MET A 48 -2.44 -6.02 1.16
C MET A 48 -3.56 -6.57 0.27
N ASN A 49 -4.00 -7.82 0.49
CA ASN A 49 -5.17 -8.37 -0.20
C ASN A 49 -6.45 -7.67 0.28
N LYS A 50 -6.59 -7.49 1.60
CA LYS A 50 -7.72 -6.74 2.17
C LYS A 50 -7.70 -5.27 1.74
N PHE A 51 -6.52 -4.67 1.65
CA PHE A 51 -6.37 -3.31 1.14
C PHE A 51 -6.73 -3.20 -0.36
N GLN A 52 -6.39 -4.20 -1.17
CA GLN A 52 -6.83 -4.30 -2.56
C GLN A 52 -8.37 -4.27 -2.65
N ASP A 53 -9.05 -5.17 -1.93
CA ASP A 53 -10.52 -5.25 -1.92
C ASP A 53 -11.16 -3.95 -1.43
N TRP A 54 -10.58 -3.33 -0.40
CA TRP A 54 -11.05 -2.06 0.12
C TRP A 54 -10.89 -0.92 -0.89
N THR A 55 -9.75 -0.87 -1.58
CA THR A 55 -9.48 0.12 -2.64
C THR A 55 -10.45 -0.04 -3.80
N GLU A 56 -10.71 -1.27 -4.26
CA GLU A 56 -11.68 -1.54 -5.32
C GLU A 56 -13.10 -1.07 -4.94
N LYS A 57 -13.53 -1.33 -3.70
CA LYS A 57 -14.82 -0.85 -3.18
C LYS A 57 -14.87 0.67 -3.11
N LYS A 58 -13.85 1.31 -2.53
CA LYS A 58 -13.81 2.77 -2.33
C LYS A 58 -13.88 3.53 -3.65
N TYR A 59 -13.20 3.05 -4.68
CA TYR A 59 -13.17 3.68 -6.01
C TYR A 59 -14.17 3.06 -7.00
N SER A 60 -15.12 2.25 -6.51
CA SER A 60 -16.16 1.59 -7.34
C SER A 60 -15.61 0.90 -8.59
N THR A 61 -14.42 0.31 -8.48
CA THR A 61 -13.71 -0.30 -9.59
C THR A 61 -13.95 -1.81 -9.59
N LYS A 62 -14.35 -2.36 -10.74
CA LYS A 62 -14.57 -3.81 -10.95
C LYS A 62 -13.47 -4.46 -11.79
N SER A 63 -12.35 -3.78 -12.02
CA SER A 63 -11.28 -4.23 -12.93
C SER A 63 -10.19 -4.99 -12.18
N SER A 64 -9.48 -5.88 -12.88
CA SER A 64 -8.27 -6.59 -12.41
C SER A 64 -7.04 -5.69 -12.21
N LYS A 65 -7.23 -4.41 -11.88
CA LYS A 65 -6.17 -3.43 -11.68
C LYS A 65 -5.64 -3.54 -10.26
N SER A 66 -4.33 -3.39 -10.09
CA SER A 66 -3.74 -3.34 -8.75
C SER A 66 -4.19 -2.07 -8.02
N TRP A 67 -4.14 -2.08 -6.68
CA TRP A 67 -4.36 -0.90 -5.85
C TRP A 67 -3.50 0.28 -6.31
N SER A 68 -2.25 0.03 -6.72
CA SER A 68 -1.35 1.08 -7.22
C SER A 68 -1.86 1.70 -8.52
N ASP A 69 -2.40 0.89 -9.43
CA ASP A 69 -2.96 1.40 -10.70
C ASP A 69 -4.26 2.18 -10.47
N ILE A 70 -5.11 1.70 -9.54
CA ILE A 70 -6.36 2.38 -9.17
C ILE A 70 -6.04 3.76 -8.59
N LEU A 71 -5.11 3.83 -7.63
CA LEU A 71 -4.73 5.07 -6.99
C LEU A 71 -4.02 6.02 -7.94
N LEU A 72 -3.14 5.51 -8.82
CA LEU A 72 -2.48 6.31 -9.84
C LEU A 72 -3.50 6.90 -10.83
N TYR A 73 -4.47 6.11 -11.27
CA TYR A 73 -5.54 6.59 -12.16
C TYR A 73 -6.39 7.70 -11.52
N ASN A 74 -6.57 7.67 -10.20
CA ASN A 74 -7.31 8.68 -9.44
C ASN A 74 -6.41 9.83 -8.93
N SER A 75 -5.17 9.94 -9.40
CA SER A 75 -4.19 10.93 -8.96
C SER A 75 -3.61 11.72 -10.14
N GLN A 76 -3.05 12.89 -9.85
CA GLN A 76 -2.43 13.74 -10.85
C GLN A 76 -1.10 13.15 -11.37
N ASP A 77 -0.31 12.57 -10.48
CA ASP A 77 0.99 11.99 -10.78
C ASP A 77 1.37 10.91 -9.74
N GLU A 78 2.54 10.31 -9.94
CA GLU A 78 3.14 9.28 -9.09
C GLU A 78 3.30 9.69 -7.62
N SER A 79 3.65 10.95 -7.36
CA SER A 79 3.88 11.47 -6.01
C SER A 79 2.55 11.69 -5.30
N LYS A 80 1.56 12.26 -5.98
CA LYS A 80 0.20 12.43 -5.46
C LYS A 80 -0.51 11.09 -5.25
N ALA A 81 -0.23 10.10 -6.09
CA ALA A 81 -0.70 8.74 -5.88
C ALA A 81 -0.09 8.10 -4.63
N LEU A 82 1.18 8.35 -4.35
CA LEU A 82 1.83 7.88 -3.12
C LEU A 82 1.25 8.55 -1.87
N GLU A 83 1.03 9.87 -1.90
CA GLU A 83 0.34 10.58 -0.80
C GLU A 83 -1.06 10.00 -0.56
N LEU A 84 -1.80 9.77 -1.65
CA LEU A 84 -3.14 9.18 -1.59
C LEU A 84 -3.11 7.76 -1.03
N PHE A 85 -2.14 6.93 -1.43
CA PHE A 85 -1.93 5.60 -0.87
C PHE A 85 -1.83 5.64 0.65
N PHE A 86 -0.95 6.49 1.21
CA PHE A 86 -0.76 6.51 2.66
C PHE A 86 -2.00 6.99 3.41
N LYS A 87 -2.71 7.99 2.85
CA LYS A 87 -3.99 8.45 3.42
C LYS A 87 -5.02 7.32 3.44
N ASP A 88 -5.16 6.63 2.32
CA ASP A 88 -6.14 5.56 2.13
C ASP A 88 -5.79 4.32 2.97
N PHE A 89 -4.50 4.02 3.09
CA PHE A 89 -4.02 2.92 3.92
C PHE A 89 -4.24 3.20 5.41
N ASP A 90 -4.01 4.43 5.88
CA ASP A 90 -4.34 4.81 7.26
C ASP A 90 -5.85 4.63 7.55
N GLU A 91 -6.70 5.13 6.64
CA GLU A 91 -8.15 5.01 6.76
C GLU A 91 -8.60 3.54 6.75
N PHE A 92 -7.99 2.71 5.91
CA PHE A 92 -8.21 1.27 5.90
C PHE A 92 -7.83 0.64 7.25
N ILE A 93 -6.64 0.94 7.78
CA ILE A 93 -6.16 0.39 9.05
C ILE A 93 -7.08 0.82 10.21
N ASP A 94 -7.49 2.08 10.25
CA ASP A 94 -8.35 2.58 11.33
C ASP A 94 -9.76 1.97 11.28
N ASN A 95 -10.33 1.77 10.09
CA ASN A 95 -11.61 1.06 9.96
C ASN A 95 -11.52 -0.40 10.42
N HIS A 96 -10.42 -1.09 10.15
CA HIS A 96 -10.26 -2.52 10.51
C HIS A 96 -9.74 -2.74 11.94
N LYS A 97 -9.30 -1.69 12.65
CA LYS A 97 -9.07 -1.74 14.10
C LYS A 97 -10.37 -1.79 14.90
N LEU A 98 -11.49 -1.32 14.33
CA LEU A 98 -12.81 -1.30 14.98
C LEU A 98 -13.54 -2.65 14.92
N ASP A 99 -13.03 -3.59 14.12
CA ASP A 99 -13.60 -4.92 13.92
C ASP A 99 -12.99 -6.00 14.84
N GLY A 100 -12.08 -5.62 15.76
CA GLY A 100 -11.33 -6.51 16.66
C GLY A 100 -11.57 -6.26 18.14
#